data_AF-A0A519JRS4-F1
#
_entry.id   AF-A0A519JRS4-F1
#
_cell.length_a   1.000
_cell.length_b   1.000
_cell.length_c   1.000
_cell.angle_alpha   90.00
_cell.angle_beta   90.00
_cell.angle_gamma   90.00
#
_symmetry.space_group_name_H-M   'P 1'
#
loop_
_entity.id
_entity.type
_entity.pdbx_description
1 polymer ?
#
loop_
_entity_poly.entity_id
_entity_poly.type
_entity_poly.pdbx_seq_one_letter_code
_entity_poly.pdbx_strand_id
1 'polypeptide(L)'
;LDILNAIRNGISEDIDFELLNSRYQPDFDSKDEAYVYLCSHNKMADDINQKKLKELGGRSHLYNADVVGEFKETQYPNDEVLELKIGAQIMFIRNDTSADKKYYNGKLAQISYLDEDEITVILDGSEEEITLKAETWEQKKYSLDADKNIKEEVLGSFKQFPIRLAWAVTIHKSQGLTFDRLIIDAGKSFASGQVYVALSRCRTLEGIILKSKITPEVIFSDKRVSRFQDETHANSKIEEIINSEKYDYSIRKVIRRIDCVWFLSALENWNISSKTSKFIEKDRSQKLYLTLRSEIENLTVIFQKFERILVQKTQKFLKGEEEWQEVEVKAKGAVNF
;
A
#
# COMPACT_ATOMS: atom_id res chain seq x y z
N LEU A 1 3.80 5.89 -19.68
CA LEU A 1 4.62 5.25 -18.62
C LEU A 1 6.11 5.26 -18.99
N ASP A 2 6.45 5.11 -20.26
CA ASP A 2 7.84 5.00 -20.73
C ASP A 2 8.67 6.24 -20.40
N ILE A 3 8.13 7.45 -20.60
CA ILE A 3 8.78 8.72 -20.21
C ILE A 3 9.15 8.72 -18.72
N LEU A 4 8.25 8.28 -17.82
CA LEU A 4 8.53 8.25 -16.38
C LEU A 4 9.62 7.23 -16.03
N ASN A 5 9.64 6.07 -16.70
CA ASN A 5 10.69 5.06 -16.50
C ASN A 5 12.04 5.55 -17.00
N ALA A 6 12.08 6.23 -18.15
CA ALA A 6 13.30 6.84 -18.67
C ALA A 6 13.85 7.92 -17.72
N ILE A 7 12.99 8.80 -17.19
CA ILE A 7 13.36 9.79 -16.16
C ILE A 7 13.86 9.09 -14.88
N ARG A 8 13.20 8.00 -14.45
CA ARG A 8 13.59 7.23 -13.26
C ARG A 8 15.00 6.64 -13.39
N ASN A 9 15.30 6.09 -14.56
CA ASN A 9 16.58 5.46 -14.85
C ASN A 9 17.67 6.50 -15.16
N GLY A 10 17.27 7.74 -15.50
CA GLY A 10 18.17 8.80 -15.89
C GLY A 10 18.72 8.64 -17.30
N ILE A 11 17.99 7.95 -18.18
CA ILE A 11 18.37 7.75 -19.59
C ILE A 11 17.73 8.88 -20.39
N SER A 12 18.47 9.97 -20.59
CA SER A 12 17.94 11.16 -21.26
C SER A 12 17.54 10.93 -22.71
N GLU A 13 18.20 9.99 -23.40
CA GLU A 13 17.98 9.70 -24.81
C GLU A 13 16.61 9.08 -25.08
N ASP A 14 16.04 8.38 -24.10
CA ASP A 14 14.74 7.71 -24.19
C ASP A 14 13.57 8.62 -23.77
N ILE A 15 13.86 9.89 -23.44
CA ILE A 15 12.86 10.84 -22.99
C ILE A 15 12.40 11.70 -24.16
N ASP A 16 11.11 11.61 -24.46
CA ASP A 16 10.45 12.55 -25.35
C ASP A 16 10.26 13.91 -24.64
N PHE A 17 11.28 14.76 -24.72
CA PHE A 17 11.26 16.10 -24.16
C PHE A 17 10.28 17.04 -24.87
N GLU A 18 9.94 16.79 -26.14
CA GLU A 18 8.95 17.60 -26.85
C GLU A 18 7.56 17.33 -26.29
N LEU A 19 7.19 16.07 -26.13
CA LEU A 19 5.93 15.68 -25.51
C LEU A 19 5.86 16.16 -24.05
N LEU A 20 6.93 16.01 -23.27
CA LEU A 20 6.96 16.47 -21.88
C LEU A 20 6.83 18.00 -21.78
N ASN A 21 7.58 18.73 -22.60
CA ASN A 21 7.54 20.19 -22.61
C ASN A 21 6.34 20.76 -23.39
N SER A 22 5.53 19.95 -24.06
CA SER A 22 4.22 20.39 -24.58
C SER A 22 3.29 20.88 -23.46
N ARG A 23 3.55 20.44 -22.23
CA ARG A 23 2.86 20.85 -21.00
C ARG A 23 3.45 22.11 -20.36
N TYR A 24 4.46 22.73 -20.96
CA TYR A 24 5.08 23.96 -20.48
C TYR A 24 4.16 25.17 -20.71
N GLN A 25 3.61 25.69 -19.62
CA GLN A 25 2.71 26.84 -19.62
C GLN A 25 3.06 27.76 -18.43
N PRO A 26 4.07 28.66 -18.59
CA PRO A 26 4.57 29.50 -17.50
C PRO A 26 3.49 30.44 -16.95
N ASP A 27 2.58 30.92 -17.80
CA ASP A 27 1.54 31.90 -17.44
C ASP A 27 0.19 31.27 -17.06
N PHE A 28 0.12 29.93 -16.93
CA PHE A 28 -1.13 29.24 -16.56
C PHE A 28 -1.68 29.69 -15.20
N ASP A 29 -2.97 30.02 -15.13
CA ASP A 29 -3.68 30.34 -13.89
C ASP A 29 -4.91 29.45 -13.74
N SER A 30 -5.02 28.77 -12.60
CA SER A 30 -5.94 27.66 -12.37
C SER A 30 -7.33 28.11 -11.91
N LYS A 31 -7.87 29.20 -12.47
CA LYS A 31 -8.99 29.95 -11.89
C LYS A 31 -10.23 29.10 -11.56
N ASP A 32 -10.55 28.11 -12.39
CA ASP A 32 -11.81 27.36 -12.29
C ASP A 32 -11.63 25.88 -11.92
N GLU A 33 -10.40 25.38 -11.84
CA GLU A 33 -10.12 23.95 -11.60
C GLU A 33 -9.16 23.76 -10.42
N ALA A 34 -9.39 22.71 -9.62
CA ALA A 34 -8.56 22.38 -8.46
C ALA A 34 -7.19 21.80 -8.88
N TYR A 35 -6.23 22.69 -9.17
CA TYR A 35 -4.83 22.33 -9.35
C TYR A 35 -4.08 22.42 -8.02
N VAL A 36 -3.12 21.52 -7.81
CA VAL A 36 -2.17 21.61 -6.69
C VAL A 36 -0.79 21.95 -7.22
N TYR A 37 -0.19 23.00 -6.67
CA TYR A 37 1.17 23.42 -7.02
C TYR A 37 2.20 22.63 -6.20
N LEU A 38 3.03 21.82 -6.86
CA LEU A 38 4.14 21.12 -6.23
C LEU A 38 5.38 22.01 -6.12
N CYS A 39 5.72 22.35 -4.88
CA CYS A 39 6.86 23.21 -4.55
C CYS A 39 8.06 22.38 -4.06
N SER A 40 9.27 22.92 -4.21
CA SER A 40 10.48 22.31 -3.66
C SER A 40 10.64 22.54 -2.15
N HIS A 41 10.17 23.67 -1.62
CA HIS A 41 10.38 24.09 -0.22
C HIS A 41 9.06 24.48 0.47
N ASN A 42 8.96 24.27 1.79
CA ASN A 42 7.75 24.56 2.57
C ASN A 42 7.37 26.04 2.47
N LYS A 43 8.33 26.95 2.66
CA LYS A 43 8.11 28.40 2.56
C LYS A 43 7.41 28.83 1.28
N MET A 44 7.78 28.25 0.14
CA MET A 44 7.14 28.57 -1.15
C MET A 44 5.70 28.08 -1.21
N ALA A 45 5.42 26.89 -0.67
CA ALA A 45 4.05 26.38 -0.57
C ALA A 45 3.21 27.24 0.37
N ASP A 46 3.76 27.64 1.51
CA ASP A 46 3.10 28.48 2.51
C ASP A 46 2.80 29.87 1.94
N ASP A 47 3.75 30.49 1.23
CA ASP A 47 3.57 31.80 0.57
C ASP A 47 2.43 31.75 -0.47
N ILE A 48 2.35 30.68 -1.28
CA ILE A 48 1.28 30.49 -2.28
C ILE A 48 -0.07 30.29 -1.58
N ASN A 49 -0.14 29.40 -0.59
CA ASN A 49 -1.36 29.12 0.15
C ASN A 49 -1.90 30.37 0.84
N GLN A 50 -1.02 31.14 1.50
CA GLN A 50 -1.38 32.38 2.17
C GLN A 50 -1.83 33.47 1.19
N LYS A 51 -1.16 33.59 0.03
CA LYS A 51 -1.59 34.51 -1.03
C LYS A 51 -3.00 34.15 -1.52
N LYS A 52 -3.26 32.88 -1.84
CA LYS A 52 -4.57 32.41 -2.32
C LYS A 52 -5.67 32.57 -1.26
N LEU A 53 -5.36 32.30 0.00
CA LEU A 53 -6.29 32.51 1.12
C LEU A 53 -6.66 34.00 1.28
N LYS A 54 -5.71 34.92 1.07
CA LYS A 54 -5.98 36.37 1.09
C LYS A 54 -6.84 36.81 -0.10
N GLU A 55 -6.63 36.24 -1.28
CA GLU A 55 -7.38 36.54 -2.50
C GLU A 55 -8.88 36.17 -2.42
N LEU A 56 -9.26 35.16 -1.63
CA LEU A 56 -10.66 34.73 -1.47
C LEU A 56 -11.59 35.78 -0.82
N GLY A 57 -11.06 36.85 -0.22
CA GLY A 57 -11.86 37.78 0.58
C GLY A 57 -12.46 37.10 1.81
N GLY A 58 -13.58 37.60 2.34
CA GLY A 58 -14.30 36.96 3.45
C GLY A 58 -13.62 37.00 4.83
N ARG A 59 -14.33 36.50 5.85
CA ARG A 59 -13.86 36.40 7.24
C ARG A 59 -12.97 35.18 7.41
N SER A 60 -11.77 35.36 7.98
CA SER A 60 -10.91 34.24 8.40
C SER A 60 -11.45 33.61 9.67
N HIS A 61 -11.45 32.28 9.72
CA HIS A 61 -11.66 31.48 10.92
C HIS A 61 -10.34 30.82 11.31
N LEU A 62 -10.03 30.83 12.61
CA LEU A 62 -8.79 30.30 13.17
C LEU A 62 -9.13 29.14 14.10
N TYR A 63 -8.62 27.95 13.80
CA TYR A 63 -8.80 26.75 14.63
C TYR A 63 -7.48 26.37 15.28
N ASN A 64 -7.41 26.51 16.61
CA ASN A 64 -6.23 26.14 17.39
C ASN A 64 -6.25 24.63 17.69
N ALA A 65 -5.10 23.99 17.60
CA ALA A 65 -4.93 22.59 17.96
C ALA A 65 -4.93 22.43 19.49
N ASP A 66 -5.54 21.34 19.98
CA ASP A 66 -5.40 20.95 21.38
C ASP A 66 -4.15 20.07 21.51
N VAL A 67 -3.06 20.60 22.08
CA VAL A 67 -1.82 19.87 22.33
C VAL A 67 -1.68 19.54 23.81
N VAL A 68 -1.50 18.26 24.14
CA VAL A 68 -1.41 17.76 25.52
C VAL A 68 -0.16 16.91 25.69
N GLY A 69 0.57 17.09 26.79
CA GLY A 69 1.75 16.28 27.13
C GLY A 69 3.01 16.65 26.35
N GLU A 70 3.93 15.69 26.19
CA GLU A 70 5.18 15.89 25.46
C GLU A 70 4.97 15.61 23.97
N PHE A 71 4.62 16.64 23.20
CA PHE A 71 4.56 16.60 21.75
C PHE A 71 5.42 17.73 21.16
N LYS A 72 6.51 17.39 20.46
CA LYS A 72 7.44 18.41 19.93
C LYS A 72 6.84 19.12 18.73
N GLU A 73 6.93 20.45 18.68
CA GLU A 73 6.48 21.29 17.56
C GLU A 73 7.01 20.83 16.20
N THR A 74 8.29 20.45 16.13
CA THR A 74 8.93 19.92 14.91
C THR A 74 8.30 18.62 14.37
N GLN A 75 7.48 17.96 15.18
CA GLN A 75 6.81 16.70 14.85
C GLN A 75 5.31 16.87 14.64
N TYR A 76 4.77 18.10 14.73
CA TYR A 76 3.34 18.33 14.56
C TYR A 76 2.87 17.78 13.20
N PRO A 77 1.79 16.98 13.18
CA PRO A 77 1.28 16.39 11.95
C PRO A 77 0.54 17.41 11.08
N ASN A 78 0.11 18.52 11.68
CA ASN A 78 -0.60 19.62 11.03
C ASN A 78 -0.20 20.96 11.64
N ASP A 79 -0.68 22.06 11.07
CA ASP A 79 -0.47 23.39 11.64
C ASP A 79 -1.20 23.52 12.98
N GLU A 80 -0.53 24.14 13.96
CA GLU A 80 -1.10 24.41 15.28
C GLU A 80 -2.29 25.37 15.18
N VAL A 81 -2.20 26.37 14.30
CA VAL A 81 -3.28 27.30 14.00
C VAL A 81 -3.67 27.15 12.54
N LEU A 82 -4.83 26.55 12.30
CA LEU A 82 -5.40 26.45 10.95
C LEU A 82 -6.23 27.69 10.64
N GLU A 83 -5.72 28.53 9.73
CA GLU A 83 -6.50 29.63 9.16
C GLU A 83 -7.27 29.17 7.92
N LEU A 84 -8.59 29.29 7.96
CA LEU A 84 -9.50 28.85 6.90
C LEU A 84 -10.51 29.94 6.53
N LYS A 85 -11.00 29.85 5.29
CA LYS A 85 -12.07 30.70 4.74
C LYS A 85 -13.00 29.87 3.86
N ILE A 86 -14.25 30.30 3.74
CA ILE A 86 -15.19 29.71 2.78
C ILE A 86 -14.59 29.85 1.37
N GLY A 87 -14.63 28.76 0.61
CA GLY A 87 -13.98 28.66 -0.70
C GLY A 87 -12.51 28.23 -0.68
N ALA A 88 -11.91 28.02 0.50
CA ALA A 88 -10.52 27.54 0.57
C ALA A 88 -10.38 26.11 0.03
N GLN A 89 -9.36 25.91 -0.82
CA GLN A 89 -8.97 24.58 -1.29
C GLN A 89 -8.12 23.90 -0.23
N ILE A 90 -8.61 22.76 0.26
CA ILE A 90 -7.95 21.97 1.27
C ILE A 90 -7.67 20.56 0.75
N MET A 91 -6.83 19.85 1.49
CA MET A 91 -6.56 18.44 1.27
C MET A 91 -6.58 17.70 2.61
N PHE A 92 -7.16 16.50 2.59
CA PHE A 92 -7.15 15.61 3.74
C PHE A 92 -5.75 15.05 4.00
N ILE A 93 -5.33 15.00 5.26
CA ILE A 93 -4.04 14.45 5.70
C ILE A 93 -4.17 13.09 6.41
N ARG A 94 -5.40 12.57 6.53
CA ARG A 94 -5.70 11.22 7.04
C ARG A 94 -6.75 10.53 6.19
N ASN A 95 -6.84 9.21 6.38
CA ASN A 95 -7.91 8.41 5.83
C ASN A 95 -9.11 8.44 6.77
N ASP A 96 -10.31 8.52 6.21
CA ASP A 96 -11.53 8.41 6.98
C ASP A 96 -11.59 7.03 7.68
N THR A 97 -11.71 7.07 9.00
CA THR A 97 -11.80 5.88 9.85
C THR A 97 -13.24 5.37 9.99
N SER A 98 -14.22 6.11 9.47
CA SER A 98 -15.61 5.69 9.43
C SER A 98 -15.81 4.46 8.51
N ALA A 99 -16.93 3.76 8.69
CA ALA A 99 -17.28 2.62 7.84
C ALA A 99 -17.47 3.00 6.37
N ASP A 100 -17.86 4.26 6.11
CA ASP A 100 -18.19 4.79 4.79
C ASP A 100 -16.94 5.18 3.98
N LYS A 101 -15.79 5.38 4.65
CA LYS A 101 -14.49 5.75 4.03
C LYS A 101 -14.61 6.88 3.00
N LYS A 102 -15.26 7.98 3.39
CA LYS A 102 -15.67 9.05 2.48
C LYS A 102 -14.50 9.82 1.86
N TYR A 103 -13.37 9.88 2.56
CA TYR A 103 -12.16 10.54 2.08
C TYR A 103 -10.90 9.74 2.43
N TYR A 104 -9.81 10.06 1.75
CA TYR A 104 -8.50 9.46 1.95
C TYR A 104 -7.42 10.54 1.98
N ASN A 105 -6.26 10.21 2.55
CA ASN A 105 -5.11 11.10 2.59
C ASN A 105 -4.70 11.52 1.16
N GLY A 106 -4.74 12.82 0.89
CA GLY A 106 -4.48 13.38 -0.44
C GLY A 106 -5.73 13.82 -1.21
N LYS A 107 -6.94 13.46 -0.76
CA LYS A 107 -8.19 13.90 -1.42
C LYS A 107 -8.36 15.41 -1.26
N LEU A 108 -8.67 16.10 -2.36
CA LEU A 108 -8.96 17.53 -2.39
C LEU A 108 -10.43 17.80 -2.08
N ALA A 109 -10.68 18.94 -1.44
CA ALA A 109 -12.02 19.45 -1.19
C ALA A 109 -11.99 20.98 -1.07
N GLN A 110 -13.17 21.59 -1.14
CA GLN A 110 -13.37 23.02 -0.95
C GLN A 110 -14.24 23.27 0.27
N ILE A 111 -13.88 24.26 1.10
CA ILE A 111 -14.67 24.65 2.27
C ILE A 111 -15.99 25.28 1.81
N SER A 112 -17.14 24.70 2.19
CA SER A 112 -18.47 25.26 1.92
C SER A 112 -19.02 26.05 3.11
N TYR A 113 -18.68 25.65 4.34
CA TYR A 113 -19.16 26.27 5.56
C TYR A 113 -18.12 26.22 6.69
N LEU A 114 -18.11 27.27 7.53
CA LEU A 114 -17.25 27.42 8.70
C LEU A 114 -18.04 28.04 9.85
N ASP A 115 -17.91 27.45 11.03
CA ASP A 115 -18.34 28.02 12.32
C ASP A 115 -17.27 27.81 13.40
N GLU A 116 -17.53 28.17 14.66
CA GLU A 116 -16.58 28.01 15.77
C GLU A 116 -16.15 26.55 15.97
N ASP A 117 -17.08 25.60 15.85
CA ASP A 117 -16.82 24.16 16.11
C ASP A 117 -17.07 23.25 14.89
N GLU A 118 -17.58 23.80 13.78
CA GLU A 118 -18.00 23.02 12.61
C GLU A 118 -17.31 23.49 11.33
N ILE A 119 -16.83 22.52 10.54
CA ILE A 119 -16.25 22.74 9.21
C ILE A 119 -16.92 21.78 8.24
N THR A 120 -17.50 22.29 7.16
CA THR A 120 -18.09 21.47 6.09
C THR A 120 -17.34 21.71 4.78
N VAL A 121 -17.08 20.61 4.07
CA VAL A 121 -16.37 20.63 2.79
C VAL A 121 -17.14 19.91 1.70
N ILE A 122 -16.99 20.37 0.46
CA ILE A 122 -17.43 19.69 -0.75
C ILE A 122 -16.22 18.99 -1.36
N LEU A 123 -16.30 17.68 -1.56
CA LEU A 123 -15.19 16.93 -2.18
C LEU A 123 -14.99 17.31 -3.64
N ASP A 124 -13.73 17.39 -4.08
CA ASP A 124 -13.43 17.66 -5.48
C ASP A 124 -14.00 16.57 -6.41
N GLY A 125 -14.71 17.00 -7.45
CA GLY A 125 -15.40 16.12 -8.40
C GLY A 125 -16.69 15.46 -7.88
N SER A 126 -17.24 15.88 -6.73
CA SER A 126 -18.57 15.48 -6.28
C SER A 126 -19.38 16.66 -5.75
N GLU A 127 -20.69 16.46 -5.59
CA GLU A 127 -21.59 17.39 -4.88
C GLU A 127 -21.79 16.97 -3.42
N GLU A 128 -21.00 16.02 -2.92
CA GLU A 128 -21.15 15.49 -1.56
C GLU A 128 -20.52 16.45 -0.55
N GLU A 129 -21.34 16.92 0.39
CA GLU A 129 -20.90 17.68 1.56
C GLU A 129 -20.56 16.76 2.73
N ILE A 130 -19.44 17.04 3.39
CA ILE A 130 -18.94 16.30 4.55
C ILE A 130 -18.62 17.28 5.67
N THR A 131 -19.27 17.10 6.82
CA THR A 131 -18.87 17.75 8.08
C THR A 131 -17.65 17.05 8.66
N LEU A 132 -16.60 17.81 8.93
CA LEU A 132 -15.34 17.31 9.49
C LEU A 132 -15.43 17.12 10.99
N LYS A 133 -14.64 16.18 11.49
CA LYS A 133 -14.39 15.99 12.92
C LYS A 133 -12.90 16.17 13.19
N ALA A 134 -12.57 16.80 14.31
CA ALA A 134 -11.19 16.85 14.77
C ALA A 134 -10.69 15.44 15.09
N GLU A 135 -9.44 15.16 14.70
CA GLU A 135 -8.77 13.89 14.97
C GLU A 135 -7.59 14.09 15.92
N THR A 136 -7.23 13.04 16.64
CA THR A 136 -6.12 13.04 17.60
C THR A 136 -4.97 12.18 17.08
N TRP A 137 -3.78 12.75 17.04
CA TRP A 137 -2.51 12.06 16.82
C TRP A 137 -1.82 11.84 18.15
N GLU A 138 -1.32 10.63 18.38
CA GLU A 138 -0.64 10.26 19.63
C GLU A 138 0.85 10.05 19.38
N GLN A 139 1.68 10.63 20.25
CA GLN A 139 3.10 10.32 20.33
C GLN A 139 3.30 9.17 21.32
N LYS A 140 3.56 7.97 20.78
CA LYS A 140 3.75 6.75 21.57
C LYS A 140 5.22 6.41 21.76
N LYS A 141 5.57 6.00 22.98
CA LYS A 141 6.84 5.36 23.33
C LYS A 141 6.60 3.88 23.55
N TYR A 142 7.46 3.08 22.94
CA TYR A 142 7.45 1.63 23.09
C TYR A 142 8.58 1.23 24.03
N SER A 143 8.25 0.42 25.03
CA SER A 143 9.21 -0.19 25.96
C SER A 143 8.92 -1.67 26.10
N LEU A 144 9.92 -2.45 26.49
CA LEU A 144 9.71 -3.86 26.83
C LEU A 144 9.44 -3.95 28.33
N ASP A 145 8.40 -4.68 28.70
CA ASP A 145 8.19 -5.06 30.10
C ASP A 145 9.14 -6.21 30.52
N ALA A 146 9.05 -6.62 31.79
CA ALA A 146 9.86 -7.70 32.34
C ALA A 146 9.64 -9.06 31.62
N ASP A 147 8.49 -9.24 30.98
CA ASP A 147 8.09 -10.44 30.27
C ASP A 147 8.34 -10.36 28.75
N LYS A 148 9.05 -9.32 28.29
CA LYS A 148 9.36 -9.01 26.88
C LYS A 148 8.12 -8.69 26.02
N ASN A 149 7.01 -8.28 26.61
CA ASN A 149 5.90 -7.72 25.86
C ASN A 149 6.17 -6.24 25.55
N ILE A 150 5.64 -5.79 24.41
CA ILE A 150 5.70 -4.39 24.01
C ILE A 150 4.65 -3.62 24.81
N LYS A 151 5.10 -2.71 25.66
CA LYS A 151 4.27 -1.75 26.38
C LYS A 151 4.26 -0.41 25.63
N GLU A 152 3.05 0.08 25.34
CA GLU A 152 2.83 1.40 24.75
C GLU A 152 2.55 2.43 25.85
N GLU A 153 3.21 3.57 25.79
CA GLU A 153 2.97 4.74 26.64
C GLU A 153 2.72 5.96 25.75
N VAL A 154 1.57 6.63 25.91
CA VAL A 154 1.27 7.87 25.19
C VAL A 154 1.94 9.02 25.94
N LEU A 155 2.96 9.62 25.33
CA LEU A 155 3.72 10.74 25.90
C LEU A 155 2.98 12.07 25.71
N GLY A 156 2.23 12.18 24.62
CA GLY A 156 1.46 13.37 24.29
C GLY A 156 0.49 13.13 23.13
N SER A 157 -0.41 14.08 22.93
CA SER A 157 -1.37 14.08 21.85
C SER A 157 -1.50 15.46 21.21
N PHE A 158 -1.80 15.47 19.91
CA PHE A 158 -2.10 16.64 19.12
C PHE A 158 -3.48 16.42 18.51
N LYS A 159 -4.45 17.30 18.76
CA LYS A 159 -5.81 17.17 18.21
C LYS A 159 -6.14 18.37 17.33
N GLN A 160 -6.56 18.10 16.10
CA GLN A 160 -6.84 19.12 15.08
C GLN A 160 -7.70 18.52 13.95
N PHE A 161 -8.34 19.34 13.12
CA PHE A 161 -8.99 18.87 11.91
C PHE A 161 -7.98 18.23 10.93
N PRO A 162 -8.29 17.07 10.32
CA PRO A 162 -7.36 16.33 9.45
C PRO A 162 -7.28 16.92 8.03
N ILE A 163 -7.19 18.24 7.92
CA ILE A 163 -7.10 18.97 6.65
C ILE A 163 -6.00 20.03 6.69
N ARG A 164 -5.48 20.39 5.52
CA ARG A 164 -4.55 21.52 5.34
C ARG A 164 -4.87 22.27 4.06
N LEU A 165 -4.44 23.53 3.97
CA LEU A 165 -4.49 24.29 2.72
C LEU A 165 -3.70 23.58 1.61
N ALA A 166 -4.25 23.56 0.40
CA ALA A 166 -3.76 22.69 -0.66
C ALA A 166 -3.73 23.33 -2.06
N TRP A 167 -3.65 24.66 -2.16
CA TRP A 167 -3.25 25.27 -3.43
C TRP A 167 -1.80 24.94 -3.78
N ALA A 168 -0.95 24.79 -2.76
CA ALA A 168 0.42 24.36 -2.90
C ALA A 168 0.83 23.35 -1.82
N VAL A 169 1.63 22.37 -2.22
CA VAL A 169 2.18 21.32 -1.34
C VAL A 169 3.63 21.06 -1.75
N THR A 170 4.51 20.70 -0.82
CA THR A 170 5.87 20.33 -1.19
C THR A 170 5.97 18.95 -1.83
N ILE A 171 6.95 18.75 -2.70
CA ILE A 171 7.19 17.46 -3.35
C ILE A 171 7.37 16.35 -2.31
N HIS A 172 8.06 16.62 -1.20
CA HIS A 172 8.16 15.67 -0.07
C HIS A 172 6.82 15.33 0.57
N LYS A 173 5.98 16.34 0.88
CA LYS A 173 4.63 16.14 1.44
C LYS A 173 3.63 15.55 0.45
N SER A 174 4.01 15.44 -0.83
CA SER A 174 3.24 14.78 -1.90
C SER A 174 3.60 13.31 -2.10
N GLN A 175 4.67 12.81 -1.47
CA GLN A 175 5.14 11.45 -1.67
C GLN A 175 4.08 10.43 -1.24
N GLY A 176 3.74 9.52 -2.14
CA GLY A 176 2.68 8.52 -1.92
C GLY A 176 1.26 9.04 -2.20
N LEU A 177 1.08 10.35 -2.41
CA LEU A 177 -0.19 10.92 -2.85
C LEU A 177 -0.32 10.81 -4.38
N THR A 178 -1.56 10.78 -4.86
CA THR A 178 -1.89 10.79 -6.29
C THR A 178 -2.85 11.94 -6.55
N PHE A 179 -2.59 12.71 -7.59
CA PHE A 179 -3.37 13.87 -7.98
C PHE A 179 -3.86 13.74 -9.42
N ASP A 180 -5.01 14.31 -9.71
CA ASP A 180 -5.55 14.39 -11.06
C ASP A 180 -4.96 15.56 -11.83
N ARG A 181 -4.68 16.68 -11.15
CA ARG A 181 -4.21 17.93 -11.76
C ARG A 181 -3.12 18.58 -10.91
N LEU A 182 -1.96 18.85 -11.52
CA LEU A 182 -0.78 19.38 -10.85
C LEU A 182 -0.13 20.51 -11.64
N ILE A 183 0.34 21.52 -10.91
CA ILE A 183 1.28 22.51 -11.43
C ILE A 183 2.64 22.18 -10.83
N ILE A 184 3.66 22.01 -11.67
CA ILE A 184 4.99 21.59 -11.24
C ILE A 184 6.00 22.64 -11.70
N ASP A 185 6.83 23.09 -10.76
CA ASP A 185 8.01 23.92 -11.05
C ASP A 185 9.28 23.13 -10.74
N ALA A 186 9.69 22.31 -11.72
CA ALA A 186 10.79 21.36 -11.59
C ALA A 186 12.10 21.82 -12.26
N GLY A 187 12.11 22.91 -13.02
CA GLY A 187 13.31 23.43 -13.69
C GLY A 187 14.38 23.97 -12.75
N LYS A 188 14.06 24.14 -11.45
CA LYS A 188 15.03 24.43 -10.37
C LYS A 188 15.21 23.25 -9.42
N SER A 189 14.90 22.03 -9.84
CA SER A 189 15.06 20.86 -8.98
C SER A 189 16.54 20.65 -8.63
N PHE A 190 16.86 20.60 -7.34
CA PHE A 190 18.23 20.51 -6.84
C PHE A 190 18.61 19.09 -6.38
N ALA A 191 17.67 18.15 -6.38
CA ALA A 191 17.84 16.82 -5.82
C ALA A 191 17.54 15.71 -6.84
N SER A 192 18.37 14.68 -6.84
CA SER A 192 18.22 13.48 -7.68
C SER A 192 16.83 12.86 -7.50
N GLY A 193 16.15 12.57 -8.61
CA GLY A 193 14.84 11.92 -8.61
C GLY A 193 13.65 12.81 -8.21
N GLN A 194 13.85 14.08 -7.83
CA GLN A 194 12.74 14.97 -7.45
C GLN A 194 11.83 15.30 -8.64
N VAL A 195 12.37 15.42 -9.86
CA VAL A 195 11.58 15.53 -11.10
C VAL A 195 10.70 14.30 -11.30
N TYR A 196 11.26 13.09 -11.14
CA TYR A 196 10.51 11.84 -11.22
C TYR A 196 9.40 11.76 -10.17
N VAL A 197 9.71 12.11 -8.92
CA VAL A 197 8.71 12.10 -7.84
C VAL A 197 7.56 13.03 -8.20
N ALA A 198 7.84 14.28 -8.60
CA ALA A 198 6.81 15.26 -8.96
C ALA A 198 5.93 14.80 -10.13
N LEU A 199 6.53 14.35 -11.24
CA LEU A 199 5.78 13.90 -12.42
C LEU A 199 4.96 12.63 -12.13
N SER A 200 5.51 11.70 -11.34
CA SER A 200 4.81 10.45 -10.96
C SER A 200 3.65 10.66 -9.99
N ARG A 201 3.42 11.89 -9.48
CA ARG A 201 2.26 12.20 -8.64
C ARG A 201 0.99 12.42 -9.45
N CYS A 202 1.08 12.72 -10.74
CA CYS A 202 -0.10 12.89 -11.59
C CYS A 202 -0.48 11.59 -12.30
N ARG A 203 -1.78 11.33 -12.45
CA ARG A 203 -2.28 10.14 -13.16
C ARG A 203 -2.08 10.20 -14.66
N THR A 204 -2.17 11.39 -15.24
CA THR A 204 -2.14 11.63 -16.69
C THR A 204 -1.17 12.75 -17.03
N LEU A 205 -0.64 12.76 -18.25
CA LEU A 205 0.24 13.84 -18.69
C LEU A 205 -0.54 15.15 -18.88
N GLU A 206 -1.80 15.05 -19.29
CA GLU A 206 -2.73 16.14 -19.50
C GLU A 206 -3.13 16.85 -18.20
N GLY A 207 -3.02 16.16 -17.05
CA GLY A 207 -3.21 16.75 -15.74
C GLY A 207 -2.01 17.59 -15.27
N ILE A 208 -0.86 17.49 -15.95
CA ILE A 208 0.36 18.20 -15.57
C ILE A 208 0.45 19.54 -16.30
N ILE A 209 0.83 20.58 -15.56
CA ILE A 209 1.26 21.87 -16.08
C ILE A 209 2.67 22.16 -15.57
N LEU A 210 3.59 22.48 -16.48
CA LEU A 210 4.98 22.81 -16.14
C LEU A 210 5.18 24.33 -16.16
N LYS A 211 5.65 24.90 -15.05
CA LYS A 211 6.03 26.33 -14.96
C LYS A 211 7.43 26.62 -15.50
N SER A 212 8.25 25.59 -15.62
CA SER A 212 9.61 25.64 -16.12
C SER A 212 9.83 24.44 -17.05
N LYS A 213 10.62 24.64 -18.11
CA LYS A 213 10.95 23.54 -19.03
C LYS A 213 11.82 22.51 -18.30
N ILE A 214 11.58 21.24 -18.60
CA ILE A 214 12.42 20.14 -18.15
C ILE A 214 13.50 19.93 -19.22
N THR A 215 14.75 20.04 -18.80
CA THR A 215 15.92 19.87 -19.66
C THR A 215 16.70 18.62 -19.24
N PRO A 216 17.59 18.07 -20.09
CA PRO A 216 18.37 16.89 -19.74
C PRO A 216 19.21 17.07 -18.46
N GLU A 217 19.69 18.29 -18.18
CA GLU A 217 20.58 18.57 -17.05
C GLU A 217 19.91 18.37 -15.68
N VAL A 218 18.59 18.51 -15.59
CA VAL A 218 17.84 18.29 -14.35
C VAL A 218 17.44 16.82 -14.15
N ILE A 219 17.74 15.96 -15.13
CA ILE A 219 17.46 14.53 -15.09
C ILE A 219 18.75 13.80 -14.76
N PHE A 220 18.94 13.52 -13.48
CA PHE A 220 20.07 12.72 -13.02
C PHE A 220 19.60 11.68 -12.01
N SER A 221 20.12 10.46 -12.19
CA SER A 221 19.92 9.34 -11.28
C SER A 221 21.17 9.13 -10.43
N ASP A 222 20.98 8.80 -9.16
CA ASP A 222 22.09 8.45 -8.27
C ASP A 222 22.66 7.09 -8.68
N LYS A 223 23.90 7.08 -9.17
CA LYS A 223 24.60 5.85 -9.61
C LYS A 223 24.65 4.78 -8.53
N ARG A 224 24.62 5.15 -7.24
CA ARG A 224 24.59 4.19 -6.13
C ARG A 224 23.28 3.38 -6.11
N VAL A 225 22.16 4.03 -6.45
CA VAL A 225 20.84 3.38 -6.49
C VAL A 225 20.74 2.45 -7.70
N SER A 226 21.22 2.88 -8.86
CA SER A 226 21.30 2.02 -10.06
C SER A 226 22.18 0.80 -9.79
N ARG A 227 23.38 1.02 -9.24
CA ARG A 227 24.30 -0.08 -8.89
C ARG A 227 23.67 -1.07 -7.90
N PHE A 228 22.98 -0.57 -6.88
CA PHE A 228 22.27 -1.45 -5.93
C PHE A 228 21.19 -2.29 -6.63
N GLN A 229 20.39 -1.69 -7.53
CA GLN A 229 19.38 -2.42 -8.28
C GLN A 229 20.02 -3.52 -9.15
N ASP A 230 21.10 -3.20 -9.85
CA ASP A 230 21.81 -4.15 -10.73
C ASP A 230 22.45 -5.29 -9.92
N GLU A 231 23.12 -4.98 -8.81
CA GLU A 231 23.80 -5.97 -7.95
C GLU A 231 22.82 -6.95 -7.29
N THR A 232 21.58 -6.53 -7.03
CA THR A 232 20.60 -7.44 -6.40
C THR A 232 20.18 -8.58 -7.32
N HIS A 233 20.30 -8.42 -8.64
CA HIS A 233 19.73 -9.33 -9.65
C HIS A 233 18.29 -9.74 -9.31
N ALA A 234 17.53 -8.86 -8.65
CA ALA A 234 16.25 -9.22 -8.04
C ALA A 234 15.25 -9.66 -9.11
N ASN A 235 15.19 -8.95 -10.23
CA ASN A 235 14.26 -9.27 -11.31
C ASN A 235 14.57 -10.62 -11.99
N SER A 236 15.85 -10.94 -12.23
CA SER A 236 16.22 -12.23 -12.83
C SER A 236 16.00 -13.41 -11.87
N LYS A 237 16.23 -13.19 -10.57
CA LYS A 237 15.93 -14.19 -9.53
C LYS A 237 14.43 -14.39 -9.35
N ILE A 238 13.61 -13.36 -9.54
CA ILE A 238 12.15 -13.48 -9.42
C ILE A 238 11.60 -14.44 -10.48
N GLU A 239 12.06 -14.35 -11.74
CA GLU A 239 11.61 -15.29 -12.77
C GLU A 239 12.04 -16.74 -12.48
N GLU A 240 13.28 -16.92 -12.01
CA GLU A 240 13.78 -18.23 -11.58
C GLU A 240 12.97 -18.80 -10.41
N ILE A 241 12.72 -17.98 -9.37
CA ILE A 241 11.90 -18.34 -8.20
C ILE A 241 10.47 -18.67 -8.62
N ILE A 242 9.85 -17.86 -9.49
CA ILE A 242 8.48 -18.11 -9.97
C ILE A 242 8.42 -19.45 -10.72
N ASN A 243 9.39 -19.70 -11.60
CA ASN A 243 9.46 -20.94 -12.35
C ASN A 243 9.63 -22.15 -11.43
N SER A 244 10.42 -22.05 -10.36
CA SER A 244 10.57 -23.15 -9.39
C SER A 244 9.36 -23.33 -8.48
N GLU A 245 8.85 -22.24 -7.91
CA GLU A 245 7.74 -22.25 -6.93
C GLU A 245 6.42 -22.71 -7.56
N LYS A 246 6.22 -22.48 -8.87
CA LYS A 246 5.02 -22.95 -9.58
C LYS A 246 4.85 -24.46 -9.46
N TYR A 247 5.92 -25.24 -9.64
CA TYR A 247 5.86 -26.70 -9.57
C TYR A 247 5.67 -27.19 -8.14
N ASP A 248 6.40 -26.60 -7.18
CA ASP A 248 6.25 -26.94 -5.76
C ASP A 248 4.82 -26.66 -5.27
N TYR A 249 4.28 -25.49 -5.61
CA TYR A 249 2.90 -25.11 -5.27
C TYR A 249 1.87 -26.08 -5.88
N SER A 250 2.00 -26.41 -7.17
CA SER A 250 1.09 -27.33 -7.84
C SER A 250 1.10 -28.71 -7.21
N ILE A 251 2.28 -29.25 -6.87
CA ILE A 251 2.42 -30.57 -6.24
C ILE A 251 1.86 -30.57 -4.82
N ARG A 252 2.14 -29.54 -4.00
CA ARG A 252 1.54 -29.38 -2.67
C ARG A 252 0.02 -29.29 -2.74
N LYS A 253 -0.52 -28.60 -3.74
CA LYS A 253 -1.96 -28.50 -3.95
C LYS A 253 -2.58 -29.87 -4.24
N VAL A 254 -1.93 -30.72 -5.04
CA VAL A 254 -2.38 -32.09 -5.29
C VAL A 254 -2.30 -32.93 -4.01
N ILE A 255 -1.15 -32.93 -3.33
CA ILE A 255 -0.94 -33.69 -2.08
C ILE A 255 -2.02 -33.35 -1.04
N ARG A 256 -2.29 -32.05 -0.83
CA ARG A 256 -3.32 -31.59 0.10
C ARG A 256 -4.72 -32.05 -0.27
N ARG A 257 -5.02 -32.28 -1.55
CA ARG A 257 -6.35 -32.72 -2.01
C ARG A 257 -6.57 -34.22 -1.83
N ILE A 258 -5.50 -35.00 -1.87
CA ILE A 258 -5.54 -36.47 -1.74
C ILE A 258 -5.14 -36.93 -0.34
N ASP A 259 -4.83 -36.00 0.57
CA ASP A 259 -4.46 -36.28 1.96
C ASP A 259 -5.57 -37.06 2.68
N CYS A 260 -5.21 -38.24 3.17
CA CYS A 260 -6.07 -39.14 3.92
C CYS A 260 -5.61 -39.36 5.37
N VAL A 261 -4.55 -38.69 5.82
CA VAL A 261 -3.99 -38.86 7.18
C VAL A 261 -5.04 -38.54 8.24
N TRP A 262 -5.92 -37.58 7.95
CA TRP A 262 -7.01 -37.18 8.84
C TRP A 262 -8.06 -38.27 9.10
N PHE A 263 -8.16 -39.29 8.24
CA PHE A 263 -9.13 -40.38 8.41
C PHE A 263 -8.93 -41.12 9.73
N LEU A 264 -7.68 -41.28 10.19
CA LEU A 264 -7.40 -42.01 11.42
C LEU A 264 -8.00 -41.27 12.63
N SER A 265 -7.74 -39.97 12.73
CA SER A 265 -8.30 -39.13 13.81
C SER A 265 -9.83 -39.06 13.74
N ALA A 266 -10.41 -39.00 12.53
CA ALA A 266 -11.85 -39.04 12.36
C ALA A 266 -12.46 -40.38 12.83
N LEU A 267 -11.80 -41.51 12.51
CA LEU A 267 -12.23 -42.84 12.95
C LEU A 267 -12.09 -43.02 14.46
N GLU A 268 -11.03 -42.50 15.07
CA GLU A 268 -10.83 -42.53 16.53
C GLU A 268 -11.92 -41.74 17.26
N ASN A 269 -12.23 -40.54 16.79
CA ASN A 269 -13.32 -39.72 17.32
C ASN A 269 -14.66 -40.44 17.18
N TRP A 270 -14.94 -41.02 16.01
CA TRP A 270 -16.16 -41.81 15.79
C TRP A 270 -16.25 -43.01 16.75
N ASN A 271 -15.15 -43.73 16.97
CA ASN A 271 -15.11 -44.86 17.90
C ASN A 271 -15.45 -44.43 19.33
N ILE A 272 -14.88 -43.31 19.80
CA ILE A 272 -15.19 -42.73 21.12
C ILE A 272 -16.68 -42.39 21.23
N SER A 273 -17.24 -41.71 20.23
CA SER A 273 -18.67 -41.38 20.20
C SER A 273 -19.57 -42.61 20.12
N SER A 274 -19.13 -43.67 19.42
CA SER A 274 -19.89 -44.92 19.31
C SER A 274 -20.02 -45.65 20.65
N LYS A 275 -18.99 -45.56 21.51
CA LYS A 275 -18.97 -46.19 22.84
C LYS A 275 -19.91 -45.51 23.83
N THR A 276 -20.13 -44.19 23.69
CA THR A 276 -20.99 -43.40 24.58
C THR A 276 -22.44 -43.32 24.09
N SER A 277 -22.71 -43.69 22.84
CA SER A 277 -24.06 -43.70 22.27
C SER A 277 -24.96 -44.77 22.88
N LYS A 278 -26.23 -44.41 23.12
CA LYS A 278 -27.28 -45.34 23.57
C LYS A 278 -27.95 -46.09 22.41
N PHE A 279 -27.74 -45.66 21.16
CA PHE A 279 -28.46 -46.14 19.98
C PHE A 279 -27.63 -47.05 19.08
N ILE A 280 -26.34 -47.23 19.36
CA ILE A 280 -25.40 -47.99 18.53
C ILE A 280 -25.09 -49.34 19.20
N GLU A 281 -25.13 -50.41 18.41
CA GLU A 281 -24.74 -51.76 18.85
C GLU A 281 -23.22 -51.87 18.96
N LYS A 282 -22.73 -52.01 20.20
CA LYS A 282 -21.30 -51.88 20.55
C LYS A 282 -20.40 -52.93 19.91
N ASP A 283 -20.85 -54.18 19.83
CA ASP A 283 -20.03 -55.26 19.24
C ASP A 283 -19.87 -55.09 17.74
N ARG A 284 -20.90 -54.59 17.04
CA ARG A 284 -20.83 -54.31 15.60
C ARG A 284 -19.99 -53.08 15.31
N SER A 285 -20.12 -52.01 16.09
CA SER A 285 -19.30 -50.81 15.91
C SER A 285 -17.83 -51.08 16.20
N GLN A 286 -17.52 -51.89 17.22
CA GLN A 286 -16.15 -52.29 17.54
C GLN A 286 -15.53 -53.16 16.44
N LYS A 287 -16.28 -54.11 15.85
CA LYS A 287 -15.81 -54.89 14.69
C LYS A 287 -15.53 -53.99 13.49
N LEU A 288 -16.45 -53.07 13.16
CA LEU A 288 -16.28 -52.13 12.05
C LEU A 288 -15.07 -51.21 12.26
N TYR A 289 -14.87 -50.72 13.49
CA TYR A 289 -13.70 -49.93 13.87
C TYR A 289 -12.39 -50.68 13.59
N LEU A 290 -12.27 -51.93 14.03
CA LEU A 290 -11.05 -52.71 13.85
C LEU A 290 -10.74 -52.96 12.37
N THR A 291 -11.75 -53.27 11.56
CA THR A 291 -11.59 -53.45 10.11
C THR A 291 -11.15 -52.15 9.44
N LEU A 292 -11.87 -51.04 9.67
CA LEU A 292 -11.55 -49.75 9.05
C LEU A 292 -10.20 -49.20 9.50
N ARG A 293 -9.82 -49.43 10.76
CA ARG A 293 -8.53 -48.96 11.29
C ARG A 293 -7.36 -49.55 10.52
N SER A 294 -7.37 -50.88 10.30
CA SER A 294 -6.31 -51.56 9.57
C SER A 294 -6.18 -51.04 8.13
N GLU A 295 -7.31 -50.83 7.44
CA GLU A 295 -7.32 -50.31 6.07
C GLU A 295 -6.86 -48.85 5.99
N ILE A 296 -7.30 -48.01 6.93
CA ILE A 296 -6.89 -46.59 7.00
C ILE A 296 -5.40 -46.46 7.33
N GLU A 297 -4.88 -47.28 8.25
CA GLU A 297 -3.45 -47.32 8.57
C GLU A 297 -2.62 -47.70 7.33
N ASN A 298 -3.05 -48.70 6.56
CA ASN A 298 -2.41 -49.09 5.30
C ASN A 298 -2.45 -47.94 4.27
N LEU A 299 -3.62 -47.36 4.03
CA LEU A 299 -3.80 -46.24 3.10
C LEU A 299 -2.94 -45.03 3.50
N THR A 300 -2.83 -44.75 4.79
CA THR A 300 -1.98 -43.67 5.33
C THR A 300 -0.51 -43.91 5.02
N VAL A 301 -0.02 -45.14 5.18
CA VAL A 301 1.36 -45.49 4.84
C VAL A 301 1.62 -45.34 3.34
N ILE A 302 0.68 -45.75 2.49
CA ILE A 302 0.75 -45.59 1.04
C ILE A 302 0.82 -44.11 0.67
N PHE A 303 -0.10 -43.29 1.20
CA PHE A 303 -0.13 -41.85 0.95
C PHE A 303 1.18 -41.16 1.39
N GLN A 304 1.67 -41.42 2.61
CA GLN A 304 2.91 -40.82 3.09
C GLN A 304 4.14 -41.22 2.27
N LYS A 305 4.16 -42.45 1.74
CA LYS A 305 5.22 -42.90 0.83
C LYS A 305 5.12 -42.19 -0.52
N PHE A 306 3.90 -42.05 -1.05
CA PHE A 306 3.65 -41.31 -2.29
C PHE A 306 4.04 -39.85 -2.17
N GLU A 307 3.61 -39.16 -1.10
CA GLU A 307 3.96 -37.78 -0.77
C GLU A 307 5.49 -37.59 -0.77
N ARG A 308 6.22 -38.41 -0.01
CA ARG A 308 7.69 -38.32 0.06
C ARG A 308 8.35 -38.47 -1.31
N ILE A 309 7.92 -39.44 -2.11
CA ILE A 309 8.46 -39.67 -3.45
C ILE A 309 8.16 -38.47 -4.36
N LEU A 310 6.93 -37.97 -4.34
CA LEU A 310 6.50 -36.88 -5.22
C LEU A 310 7.23 -35.58 -4.89
N VAL A 311 7.38 -35.25 -3.60
CA VAL A 311 8.17 -34.09 -3.14
C VAL A 311 9.64 -34.24 -3.53
N GLN A 312 10.25 -35.40 -3.29
CA GLN A 312 11.66 -35.64 -3.62
C GLN A 312 11.92 -35.53 -5.12
N LYS A 313 11.08 -36.13 -5.96
CA LYS A 313 11.22 -36.04 -7.43
C LYS A 313 11.00 -34.62 -7.94
N THR A 314 10.05 -33.89 -7.36
CA THR A 314 9.84 -32.47 -7.69
C THR A 314 11.07 -31.64 -7.37
N GLN A 315 11.70 -31.86 -6.20
CA GLN A 315 12.94 -31.17 -5.84
C GLN A 315 14.11 -31.50 -6.77
N LYS A 316 14.22 -32.75 -7.23
CA LYS A 316 15.24 -33.15 -8.20
C LYS A 316 15.01 -32.53 -9.58
N PHE A 317 13.76 -32.49 -10.05
CA PHE A 317 13.38 -31.78 -11.26
C PHE A 317 13.76 -30.30 -11.19
N LEU A 318 13.50 -29.63 -10.06
CA LEU A 318 13.87 -28.23 -9.85
C LEU A 318 15.40 -27.99 -9.85
N LYS A 319 16.20 -29.02 -9.57
CA LYS A 319 17.68 -28.99 -9.67
C LYS A 319 18.20 -29.41 -11.05
N GLY A 320 17.32 -29.77 -11.99
CA GLY A 320 17.69 -30.31 -13.30
C GLY A 320 18.23 -31.75 -13.27
N GLU A 321 17.99 -32.49 -12.18
CA GLU A 321 18.48 -33.88 -11.99
C GLU A 321 17.50 -34.93 -12.52
N GLU A 322 16.23 -34.58 -12.77
CA GLU A 322 15.20 -35.47 -13.29
C GLU A 322 14.29 -34.72 -14.28
N GLU A 323 13.69 -35.44 -15.22
CA GLU A 323 12.70 -34.88 -16.16
C GLU A 323 11.29 -34.89 -15.55
N TRP A 324 10.46 -33.89 -15.87
CA TRP A 324 9.08 -33.79 -15.36
C TRP A 324 8.23 -35.03 -15.67
N GLN A 325 8.50 -35.68 -16.82
CA GLN A 325 7.82 -36.93 -17.22
C GLN A 325 7.97 -38.04 -16.17
N GLU A 326 9.08 -38.08 -15.43
CA GLU A 326 9.25 -39.08 -14.36
C GLU A 326 8.30 -38.87 -13.18
N VAL A 327 8.02 -37.61 -12.85
CA VAL A 327 7.04 -37.22 -11.82
C VAL A 327 5.65 -37.68 -12.27
N GLU A 328 5.29 -37.42 -13.53
CA GLU A 328 3.99 -37.83 -14.10
C GLU A 328 3.81 -39.35 -14.14
N VAL A 329 4.83 -40.10 -14.57
CA VAL A 329 4.77 -41.55 -14.65
C VAL A 329 4.58 -42.15 -13.25
N LYS A 330 5.28 -41.64 -12.23
CA LYS A 330 5.11 -42.09 -10.86
C LYS A 330 3.73 -41.73 -10.29
N ALA A 331 3.21 -40.54 -10.60
CA ALA A 331 1.86 -40.15 -10.21
C ALA A 331 0.79 -41.05 -10.85
N LYS A 332 0.88 -41.33 -12.15
CA LYS A 332 -0.02 -42.27 -12.85
C LYS A 332 0.06 -43.67 -12.28
N GLY A 333 1.25 -44.15 -11.98
CA GLY A 333 1.46 -45.47 -11.35
C GLY A 333 0.81 -45.57 -9.97
N ALA A 334 0.83 -44.49 -9.17
CA ALA A 334 0.21 -44.47 -7.85
C ALA A 334 -1.33 -44.39 -7.89
N VAL A 335 -1.91 -43.75 -8.91
CA VAL A 335 -3.37 -43.70 -9.10
C VAL A 335 -3.94 -45.03 -9.61
N ASN A 336 -3.16 -45.77 -10.40
CA ASN A 336 -3.58 -47.07 -10.95
C ASN A 336 -3.43 -48.24 -9.97
N PHE A 337 -2.70 -48.04 -8.87
CA PHE A 337 -2.57 -48.97 -7.77
C PHE A 337 -3.73 -48.77 -6.79
#